data_AF-A0A0M3QG36-F1
#
_entry.id   AF-A0A0M3QG36-F1
#
_cell.length_a   1.000
_cell.length_b   1.000
_cell.length_c   1.000
_cell.angle_alpha   90.00
_cell.angle_beta   90.00
_cell.angle_gamma   90.00
#
_symmetry.space_group_name_H-M   'P 1'
#
loop_
_entity.id
_entity.type
_entity.pdbx_description
1 polymer ?
#
loop_
_entity_poly.entity_id
_entity_poly.type
_entity_poly.pdbx_seq_one_letter_code
_entity_poly.pdbx_strand_id
1 'polypeptide(L)'
;MVEIDLLTIEHYEELLGTLERQLEKVAEHHDPISLALLKSIQGVGRILGMVILYEIENIARFPREQDFASYCRLVKPSKESNGKSYGHSGKKIGNAHLRWAFGEAVVLMLKGNKPAQAVLQKLASKHGKGKALAILSHRLCHRSWNNPPLWSLKFPPS
;
A
#
# COMPACT_ATOMS: atom_id res chain seq x y z
N MET A 1 -14.15 -27.48 -23.55
CA MET A 1 -13.96 -26.02 -23.56
C MET A 1 -13.42 -25.57 -22.21
N VAL A 2 -14.18 -25.73 -21.11
CA VAL A 2 -13.74 -25.39 -19.73
C VAL A 2 -12.40 -26.01 -19.31
N GLU A 3 -12.11 -27.25 -19.72
CA GLU A 3 -10.86 -27.95 -19.35
C GLU A 3 -9.61 -27.34 -19.99
N ILE A 4 -9.70 -26.87 -21.24
CA ILE A 4 -8.60 -26.18 -21.93
C ILE A 4 -8.37 -24.80 -21.29
N ASP A 5 -9.45 -24.11 -20.94
CA ASP A 5 -9.38 -22.82 -20.25
C ASP A 5 -8.70 -22.97 -18.88
N LEU A 6 -8.99 -24.05 -18.15
CA LEU A 6 -8.38 -24.34 -16.84
C LEU A 6 -6.88 -24.62 -16.96
N LEU A 7 -6.47 -25.47 -17.91
CA LEU A 7 -5.06 -25.77 -18.18
C LEU A 7 -4.29 -24.51 -18.60
N THR A 8 -4.94 -23.62 -19.35
CA THR A 8 -4.37 -22.34 -19.75
C THR A 8 -4.13 -21.44 -18.53
N ILE A 9 -5.08 -21.37 -17.61
CA ILE A 9 -4.94 -20.61 -16.35
C ILE A 9 -3.79 -21.17 -15.52
N GLU A 10 -3.73 -22.49 -15.32
CA GLU A 10 -2.66 -23.15 -14.55
C GLU A 10 -1.28 -22.85 -15.14
N HIS A 11 -1.14 -22.93 -16.47
CA HIS A 11 0.11 -22.58 -17.14
C HIS A 11 0.51 -21.12 -16.92
N TYR A 12 -0.45 -20.19 -16.99
CA TYR A 12 -0.16 -18.78 -16.71
C TYR A 12 0.21 -18.53 -15.24
N GLU A 13 -0.38 -19.25 -14.29
CA GLU A 13 -0.01 -19.18 -12.88
C GLU A 13 1.46 -19.61 -12.66
N GLU A 14 1.91 -20.66 -13.34
CA GLU A 14 3.32 -21.09 -13.29
C GLU A 14 4.28 -20.05 -13.89
N LEU A 15 3.91 -19.48 -15.05
CA LEU A 15 4.70 -18.43 -15.69
C LEU A 15 4.80 -17.17 -14.82
N LEU A 16 3.67 -16.73 -14.24
CA LEU A 16 3.63 -15.61 -13.29
C LEU A 16 4.54 -15.88 -12.09
N GLY A 17 4.42 -17.05 -11.47
CA GLY A 17 5.28 -17.43 -10.33
C GLY A 17 6.77 -17.49 -10.66
N THR A 18 7.13 -17.73 -11.92
CA THR A 18 8.52 -17.69 -12.39
C THR A 18 9.02 -16.26 -12.55
N LEU A 19 8.24 -15.41 -13.22
CA LEU A 19 8.55 -14.00 -13.42
C LEU A 19 8.65 -13.23 -12.09
N GLU A 20 7.73 -13.49 -11.16
CA GLU A 20 7.75 -12.89 -9.82
C GLU A 20 9.05 -13.21 -9.07
N ARG A 21 9.54 -14.45 -9.16
CA ARG A 21 10.81 -14.87 -8.54
C ARG A 21 12.02 -14.19 -9.20
N GLN A 22 11.98 -13.97 -10.50
CA GLN A 22 13.04 -13.25 -11.20
C GLN A 22 13.07 -11.77 -10.79
N LEU A 23 11.91 -11.12 -10.72
CA LEU A 23 11.79 -9.73 -10.27
C LEU A 23 12.25 -9.57 -8.81
N GLU A 24 11.94 -10.53 -7.95
CA GLU A 24 12.41 -10.52 -6.55
C GLU A 24 13.93 -10.53 -6.46
N LYS A 25 14.62 -11.37 -7.24
CA LYS A 25 16.08 -11.39 -7.27
C LYS A 25 16.68 -10.07 -7.71
N VAL A 26 16.07 -9.41 -8.70
CA VAL A 26 16.53 -8.09 -9.19
C VAL A 26 16.30 -7.01 -8.13
N ALA A 27 15.13 -7.01 -7.49
CA ALA A 27 14.78 -6.01 -6.48
C ALA A 27 15.60 -6.16 -5.19
N GLU A 28 15.91 -7.40 -4.77
CA GLU A 28 16.80 -7.68 -3.63
C GLU A 28 18.22 -7.17 -3.84
N HIS A 29 18.71 -7.10 -5.09
CA HIS A 29 20.02 -6.51 -5.38
C HIS A 29 20.02 -4.98 -5.29
N HIS A 30 18.88 -4.33 -5.47
CA HIS A 30 18.80 -2.86 -5.53
C HIS A 30 18.63 -2.22 -4.13
N ASP A 31 17.70 -2.71 -3.32
CA ASP A 31 17.51 -2.25 -1.94
C ASP A 31 16.88 -3.36 -1.06
N PRO A 32 17.71 -4.33 -0.59
CA PRO A 32 17.21 -5.49 0.15
C PRO A 32 16.60 -5.11 1.50
N ILE A 33 17.12 -4.06 2.14
CA ILE A 33 16.68 -3.63 3.47
C ILE A 33 15.28 -3.02 3.39
N SER A 34 15.06 -2.09 2.45
CA SER A 34 13.74 -1.48 2.28
C SER A 34 12.70 -2.51 1.83
N LEU A 35 13.08 -3.44 0.95
CA LEU A 35 12.18 -4.49 0.45
C LEU A 35 11.81 -5.52 1.54
N ALA A 36 12.79 -6.01 2.31
CA ALA A 36 12.54 -6.94 3.41
C ALA A 36 11.59 -6.34 4.44
N LEU A 37 11.70 -5.03 4.65
CA LEU A 37 10.92 -4.36 5.64
C LEU A 37 9.52 -3.95 5.17
N LEU A 38 9.35 -3.62 3.89
CA LEU A 38 8.02 -3.54 3.29
C LEU A 38 7.30 -4.89 3.36
N LYS A 39 8.02 -6.00 3.11
CA LYS A 39 7.49 -7.38 3.26
C LYS A 39 7.14 -7.75 4.70
N SER A 40 7.68 -7.06 5.71
CA SER A 40 7.31 -7.28 7.12
C SER A 40 5.90 -6.79 7.45
N ILE A 41 5.33 -5.92 6.60
CA ILE A 41 3.99 -5.39 6.78
C ILE A 41 2.98 -6.48 6.41
N GLN A 42 2.14 -6.86 7.37
CA GLN A 42 1.08 -7.85 7.13
C GLN A 42 0.19 -7.42 5.97
N GLY A 43 0.12 -8.27 4.94
CA GLY A 43 -0.67 -8.04 3.72
C GLY A 43 0.13 -7.45 2.55
N VAL A 44 1.36 -7.00 2.76
CA VAL A 44 2.26 -6.58 1.67
C VAL A 44 3.04 -7.80 1.17
N GLY A 45 2.63 -8.32 0.01
CA GLY A 45 3.35 -9.38 -0.69
C GLY A 45 4.58 -8.87 -1.46
N ARG A 46 5.23 -9.78 -2.20
CA ARG A 46 6.44 -9.48 -2.99
C ARG A 46 6.20 -8.38 -4.03
N ILE A 47 5.15 -8.54 -4.85
CA ILE A 47 4.79 -7.57 -5.89
C ILE A 47 4.41 -6.22 -5.28
N LEU A 48 3.56 -6.22 -4.25
CA LEU A 48 3.12 -4.99 -3.61
C LEU A 48 4.29 -4.24 -2.95
N GLY A 49 5.23 -4.97 -2.34
CA GLY A 49 6.46 -4.41 -1.79
C GLY A 49 7.32 -3.76 -2.88
N MET A 50 7.49 -4.41 -4.03
CA MET A 50 8.24 -3.84 -5.16
C MET A 50 7.55 -2.62 -5.75
N VAL A 51 6.24 -2.66 -5.97
CA VAL A 51 5.46 -1.52 -6.46
C VAL A 51 5.64 -0.33 -5.51
N ILE A 52 5.52 -0.56 -4.20
CA ILE A 52 5.72 0.51 -3.22
C ILE A 52 7.17 1.04 -3.25
N LEU A 53 8.16 0.16 -3.33
CA LEU A 53 9.58 0.54 -3.36
C LEU A 53 9.90 1.42 -4.58
N TYR A 54 9.51 0.98 -5.78
CA TYR A 54 9.83 1.68 -7.03
C TYR A 54 9.02 2.96 -7.22
N GLU A 55 7.78 3.04 -6.72
CA GLU A 55 6.95 4.25 -6.82
C GLU A 55 7.34 5.34 -5.79
N ILE A 56 7.93 4.92 -4.67
CA ILE A 56 8.48 5.85 -3.69
C ILE A 56 9.86 6.33 -4.13
N GLU A 57 10.70 5.43 -4.63
CA GLU A 57 12.10 5.65 -5.06
C GLU A 57 12.97 6.28 -3.97
N ASN A 58 12.73 7.55 -3.64
CA ASN A 58 13.34 8.27 -2.54
C ASN A 58 12.28 8.78 -1.54
N ILE A 59 12.30 8.23 -0.33
CA ILE A 59 11.41 8.65 0.76
C ILE A 59 11.71 10.05 1.29
N ALA A 60 12.91 10.59 1.05
CA ALA A 60 13.30 11.92 1.49
C ALA A 60 12.56 13.06 0.79
N ARG A 61 11.80 12.75 -0.27
CA ARG A 61 10.87 13.70 -0.89
C ARG A 61 9.67 14.04 0.01
N PHE A 62 9.44 13.28 1.09
CA PHE A 62 8.32 13.47 2.00
C PHE A 62 8.81 13.90 3.40
N PRO A 63 8.72 15.20 3.74
CA PRO A 63 9.15 15.69 5.05
C PRO A 63 8.17 15.29 6.17
N ARG A 64 6.90 15.02 5.84
CA ARG A 64 5.87 14.62 6.80
C ARG A 64 5.12 13.40 6.31
N GLU A 65 4.67 12.59 7.26
CA GLU A 65 3.82 11.42 6.99
C GLU A 65 2.53 11.81 6.24
N GLN A 66 1.95 12.97 6.56
CA GLN A 66 0.73 13.46 5.91
C GLN A 66 0.94 13.69 4.41
N ASP A 67 2.14 14.12 4.00
CA ASP A 67 2.50 14.31 2.59
C ASP A 67 2.58 12.97 1.86
N PHE A 68 3.14 11.94 2.53
CA PHE A 68 3.18 10.58 2.03
C PHE A 68 1.78 9.97 1.90
N ALA A 69 0.94 10.10 2.93
CA ALA A 69 -0.43 9.58 2.93
C ALA A 69 -1.34 10.29 1.91
N SER A 70 -1.10 11.59 1.68
CA SER A 70 -1.70 12.38 0.61
C SER A 70 -1.25 11.89 -0.77
N TYR A 71 0.04 11.62 -0.96
CA TYR A 71 0.60 11.07 -2.21
C TYR A 71 0.05 9.69 -2.55
N CYS A 72 -0.16 8.83 -1.54
CA CYS A 72 -0.79 7.53 -1.68
C CYS A 72 -2.31 7.61 -1.92
N ARG A 73 -2.90 8.82 -1.95
CA ARG A 73 -4.34 9.09 -2.11
C ARG A 73 -5.21 8.39 -1.05
N LEU A 74 -4.66 8.19 0.14
CA LEU A 74 -5.31 7.52 1.28
C LEU A 74 -6.01 8.50 2.22
N VAL A 75 -5.65 9.79 2.15
CA VAL A 75 -6.28 10.89 2.88
C VAL A 75 -7.08 11.74 1.91
N LYS A 76 -8.19 12.32 2.39
CA LYS A 76 -8.80 13.45 1.68
C LYS A 76 -7.85 14.65 1.79
N PRO A 77 -7.50 15.35 0.70
CA PRO A 77 -6.74 16.59 0.83
C PRO A 77 -7.54 17.57 1.68
N SER A 78 -7.00 17.94 2.84
CA SER A 78 -7.46 19.10 3.60
C SER A 78 -6.72 20.31 3.05
N LYS A 79 -7.37 21.08 2.17
CA LYS A 79 -6.92 22.44 1.86
C LYS A 79 -7.66 23.39 2.79
N GLU A 80 -7.07 23.67 3.94
CA GLU A 80 -7.41 24.88 4.69
C GLU A 80 -6.46 25.98 4.27
N SER A 81 -6.94 26.89 3.43
CA SER A 81 -6.35 28.21 3.24
C SER A 81 -7.40 29.26 3.58
N ASN A 82 -7.17 29.97 4.68
CA ASN A 82 -7.87 31.22 5.03
C ASN A 82 -9.40 31.13 5.16
N GLY A 83 -9.91 30.12 5.88
CA GLY A 83 -11.32 30.06 6.33
C GLY A 83 -12.38 29.89 5.23
N LYS A 84 -11.99 29.59 3.98
CA LYS A 84 -12.93 29.35 2.87
C LYS A 84 -12.64 28.01 2.20
N SER A 85 -13.60 27.10 2.29
CA SER A 85 -13.57 25.78 1.63
C SER A 85 -13.73 25.96 0.12
N TYR A 86 -12.62 26.09 -0.60
CA TYR A 86 -12.63 26.01 -2.06
C TYR A 86 -12.72 24.55 -2.47
N GLY A 87 -13.70 24.24 -3.34
CA GLY A 87 -14.02 22.89 -3.78
C GLY A 87 -12.85 22.07 -4.34
N HIS A 88 -13.05 20.75 -4.35
CA HIS A 88 -12.06 19.73 -4.70
C HIS A 88 -11.53 19.85 -6.15
N SER A 89 -10.52 20.67 -6.37
CA SER A 89 -9.70 20.60 -7.59
C SER A 89 -8.45 19.75 -7.30
N GLY A 90 -8.39 18.56 -7.89
CA GLY A 90 -7.23 17.66 -7.72
C GLY A 90 -7.51 16.17 -7.81
N LYS A 91 -8.54 15.73 -8.56
CA LYS A 91 -8.93 14.30 -8.70
C LYS A 91 -7.82 13.38 -9.28
N LYS A 92 -6.66 13.95 -9.67
CA LYS A 92 -5.54 13.30 -10.36
C LYS A 92 -4.14 13.56 -9.75
N ILE A 93 -4.02 14.20 -8.58
CA ILE A 93 -2.71 14.42 -7.95
C ILE A 93 -2.48 13.32 -6.91
N GLY A 94 -1.46 12.48 -7.13
CA GLY A 94 -1.12 11.33 -6.29
C GLY A 94 -1.05 10.02 -7.08
N ASN A 95 -0.32 9.05 -6.56
CA ASN A 95 0.02 7.83 -7.27
C ASN A 95 -1.11 6.80 -7.21
N ALA A 96 -1.62 6.40 -8.38
CA ALA A 96 -2.69 5.42 -8.49
C ALA A 96 -2.24 4.00 -8.11
N HIS A 97 -0.99 3.66 -8.41
CA HIS A 97 -0.39 2.36 -8.08
C HIS A 97 -0.28 2.19 -6.57
N LEU A 98 0.16 3.22 -5.83
CA LEU A 98 0.18 3.18 -4.36
C LEU A 98 -1.21 3.05 -3.75
N ARG A 99 -2.20 3.81 -4.26
CA ARG A 99 -3.59 3.69 -3.79
C ARG A 99 -4.11 2.26 -3.96
N TRP A 100 -3.85 1.65 -5.12
CA TRP A 100 -4.21 0.26 -5.38
C TRP A 100 -3.44 -0.69 -4.46
N ALA A 101 -2.12 -0.53 -4.34
CA ALA A 101 -1.26 -1.40 -3.53
C ALA A 101 -1.67 -1.43 -2.05
N PHE A 102 -1.98 -0.27 -1.47
CA PHE A 102 -2.49 -0.19 -0.09
C PHE A 102 -3.94 -0.69 0.05
N GLY A 103 -4.72 -0.69 -1.02
CA GLY A 103 -6.04 -1.34 -1.05
C GLY A 103 -5.90 -2.86 -0.98
N GLU A 104 -5.09 -3.43 -1.88
CA GLU A 104 -4.80 -4.87 -1.92
C GLU A 104 -4.13 -5.35 -0.63
N ALA A 105 -3.18 -4.58 -0.09
CA ALA A 105 -2.52 -4.92 1.16
C ALA A 105 -3.51 -5.04 2.33
N VAL A 106 -4.53 -4.18 2.38
CA VAL A 106 -5.59 -4.27 3.40
C VAL A 106 -6.46 -5.52 3.17
N VAL A 107 -6.82 -5.83 1.93
CA VAL A 107 -7.59 -7.05 1.62
C VAL A 107 -6.83 -8.30 2.02
N LEU A 108 -5.54 -8.37 1.69
CA LEU A 108 -4.65 -9.47 2.07
C LEU A 108 -4.44 -9.53 3.59
N MET A 109 -4.30 -8.39 4.28
CA MET A 109 -4.21 -8.34 5.73
C MET A 109 -5.48 -8.87 6.41
N LEU A 110 -6.66 -8.64 5.81
CA LEU A 110 -7.93 -9.16 6.32
C LEU A 110 -8.05 -10.67 6.10
N LYS A 111 -7.36 -11.24 5.10
CA LYS A 111 -7.32 -12.68 4.86
C LYS A 111 -6.51 -13.37 5.95
N GLY A 112 -7.19 -14.08 6.85
CA GLY A 112 -6.59 -14.80 7.98
C GLY A 112 -6.54 -14.05 9.30
N ASN A 113 -6.88 -12.75 9.34
CA ASN A 113 -6.84 -11.94 10.55
C ASN A 113 -8.26 -11.62 11.08
N LYS A 114 -8.79 -12.49 11.95
CA LYS A 114 -10.11 -12.31 12.60
C LYS A 114 -10.27 -10.96 13.33
N PRO A 115 -9.29 -10.45 14.12
CA PRO A 115 -9.46 -9.14 14.75
C PRO A 115 -9.50 -7.98 13.75
N ALA A 116 -8.72 -8.04 12.66
CA ALA A 116 -8.79 -7.01 11.61
C ALA A 116 -10.17 -7.00 10.91
N GLN A 117 -10.76 -8.16 10.67
CA GLN A 117 -12.11 -8.29 10.13
C GLN A 117 -13.17 -7.69 11.07
N ALA A 118 -13.05 -7.92 12.38
CA ALA A 118 -13.98 -7.34 13.36
C ALA A 118 -13.91 -5.80 13.38
N VAL A 119 -12.70 -5.23 13.25
CA VAL A 119 -12.50 -3.78 13.12
C VAL A 119 -13.12 -3.25 11.81
N LEU A 120 -12.93 -3.95 10.69
CA LEU A 120 -13.56 -3.60 9.42
C LEU A 120 -15.09 -3.61 9.55
N GLN A 121 -15.68 -4.63 10.14
CA GLN A 121 -17.13 -4.73 10.32
C GLN A 121 -17.68 -3.57 11.17
N LYS A 122 -17.00 -3.21 12.27
CA LYS A 122 -17.35 -2.05 13.11
C LYS A 122 -17.25 -0.71 12.35
N LEU A 123 -16.29 -0.58 11.45
CA LEU A 123 -16.14 0.63 10.61
C LEU A 123 -17.17 0.64 9.48
N ALA A 124 -17.46 -0.53 8.90
CA ALA A 124 -18.41 -0.69 7.81
C ALA A 124 -19.84 -0.42 8.28
N SER A 125 -20.20 -0.78 9.51
CA SER A 125 -21.51 -0.44 10.10
C SER A 125 -21.71 1.06 10.30
N LYS A 126 -20.64 1.82 10.57
CA LYS A 126 -20.70 3.27 10.78
C LYS A 126 -20.61 4.11 9.50
N HIS A 127 -19.81 3.69 8.52
CA HIS A 127 -19.45 4.53 7.37
C HIS A 127 -19.68 3.86 6.00
N GLY A 128 -20.05 2.58 5.96
CA GLY A 128 -20.13 1.78 4.74
C GLY A 128 -18.80 1.14 4.35
N LYS A 129 -18.86 0.02 3.63
CA LYS A 129 -17.71 -0.84 3.30
C LYS A 129 -16.56 -0.09 2.60
N GLY A 130 -16.87 0.73 1.60
CA GLY A 130 -15.86 1.46 0.84
C GLY A 130 -15.07 2.49 1.66
N LYS A 131 -15.76 3.21 2.56
CA LYS A 131 -15.10 4.16 3.48
C LYS A 131 -14.30 3.45 4.56
N ALA A 132 -14.79 2.31 5.05
CA ALA A 132 -14.09 1.50 6.04
C ALA A 132 -12.74 0.99 5.53
N LEU A 133 -12.68 0.52 4.27
CA LEU A 133 -11.42 0.11 3.64
C LEU A 133 -10.44 1.28 3.50
N ALA A 134 -10.91 2.45 3.04
CA ALA A 134 -10.05 3.62 2.92
C ALA A 134 -9.45 4.05 4.28
N ILE A 135 -10.23 4.00 5.36
CA ILE A 135 -9.76 4.29 6.72
C ILE A 135 -8.70 3.27 7.16
N LEU A 136 -8.89 1.98 6.84
CA LEU A 136 -7.91 0.95 7.17
C LEU A 136 -6.62 1.11 6.37
N SER A 137 -6.70 1.43 5.07
CA SER A 137 -5.51 1.70 4.25
C SER A 137 -4.73 2.90 4.79
N HIS A 138 -5.41 3.96 5.23
CA HIS A 138 -4.77 5.08 5.90
C HIS A 138 -4.06 4.67 7.20
N ARG A 139 -4.71 3.87 8.05
CA ARG A 139 -4.09 3.36 9.30
C ARG A 139 -2.89 2.46 9.02
N LEU A 140 -2.95 1.66 7.95
CA LEU A 140 -1.84 0.82 7.52
C LEU A 140 -0.65 1.67 7.05
N CYS A 141 -0.91 2.71 6.26
CA CYS A 141 0.10 3.69 5.84
C CYS A 141 0.76 4.38 7.05
N HIS A 142 -0.03 4.87 8.00
CA HIS A 142 0.48 5.48 9.24
C HIS A 142 1.36 4.51 10.05
N ARG A 143 0.88 3.27 10.23
CA ARG A 143 1.65 2.24 10.93
C ARG A 143 2.93 1.85 10.19
N SER A 144 2.90 1.87 8.86
CA SER A 144 4.08 1.61 8.02
C SER A 144 5.10 2.74 8.10
N TRP A 145 4.69 3.95 8.50
CA TRP A 145 5.56 5.10 8.80
C TRP A 145 6.09 5.10 10.25
N ASN A 146 5.44 4.38 11.18
CA ASN A 146 5.78 4.40 12.61
C ASN A 146 6.29 3.04 13.17
N ASN A 147 6.45 2.00 12.34
CA ASN A 147 7.21 0.75 12.66
C ASN A 147 8.76 0.80 12.37
N PRO A 148 9.64 0.98 13.38
CA PRO A 148 10.95 1.64 13.27
C PRO A 148 12.17 0.85 12.76
N PRO A 149 12.13 0.31 11.53
CA PRO A 149 13.39 0.25 10.77
C PRO A 149 13.39 0.87 9.35
N LEU A 150 12.26 1.31 8.77
CA LEU A 150 12.20 1.69 7.32
C LEU A 150 12.85 3.05 7.07
N TRP A 151 12.67 3.94 8.02
CA TRP A 151 12.93 5.36 7.85
C TRP A 151 13.85 5.89 8.96
N SER A 152 14.03 5.14 10.06
CA SER A 152 15.07 5.40 11.07
C SER A 152 16.49 5.15 10.54
N LEU A 153 16.66 4.27 9.55
CA LEU A 153 17.94 4.04 8.86
C LEU A 153 18.25 5.11 7.79
N LYS A 154 17.23 5.78 7.25
CA LYS A 154 17.38 6.86 6.24
C LYS A 154 17.23 8.27 6.82
N PHE A 155 16.78 8.40 8.08
CA PHE A 155 16.65 9.64 8.84
C PHE A 155 17.05 9.43 10.31
N PRO A 156 18.31 9.76 10.70
CA PRO A 156 18.63 9.88 12.11
C PRO A 156 17.89 11.08 12.72
N PRO A 157 17.40 10.98 13.98
CA PRO A 157 16.86 12.15 14.67
C PRO A 157 17.99 13.18 14.85
N SER A 158 17.75 14.40 14.37
CA SER A 158 18.56 15.59 14.64
C SER A 158 18.38 16.05 16.08
#